data_AF-A0A3N5K628-F1
#
_entry.id   AF-A0A3N5K628-F1
#
_cell.length_a   1.000
_cell.length_b   1.000
_cell.length_c   1.000
_cell.angle_alpha   90.00
_cell.angle_beta   90.00
_cell.angle_gamma   90.00
#
_symmetry.space_group_name_H-M   'P 1'
#
loop_
_entity.id
_entity.type
_entity.pdbx_description
1 polymer ?
#
loop_
_entity_poly.entity_id
_entity_poly.type
_entity_poly.pdbx_seq_one_letter_code
_entity_poly.pdbx_strand_id
1 'polypeptide(L)' 'MHTKLTLRLDRDLIRRAKSHSRRTGKSVSALVGDFFSLLSENRASEAPPLTPRVRSLIGILKHAGVTEQDYRKHLMDKHR' A
#
# COMPACT_ATOMS: atom_id res chain seq x y z
N MET A 1 8.94 17.80 -16.08
CA MET A 1 7.74 18.38 -16.71
C MET A 1 6.52 17.61 -16.23
N HIS A 2 5.43 18.27 -15.87
CA HIS A 2 4.16 17.60 -15.54
C HIS A 2 3.23 17.64 -16.76
N THR A 3 2.88 16.47 -17.29
CA THR A 3 1.91 16.31 -18.38
C THR A 3 0.57 15.82 -17.84
N LYS A 4 -0.53 16.31 -18.41
CA LYS A 4 -1.88 15.92 -18.02
C LYS A 4 -2.38 14.79 -18.92
N LEU A 5 -2.80 13.69 -18.31
CA LEU A 5 -3.51 12.60 -18.96
C LEU A 5 -5.01 12.72 -18.64
N THR A 6 -5.86 12.70 -19.67
CA THR A 6 -7.32 12.73 -19.53
C THR A 6 -7.88 11.35 -19.88
N LEU A 7 -8.57 10.72 -18.94
CA LEU A 7 -9.19 9.40 -19.12
C LEU A 7 -10.71 9.54 -19.25
N ARG A 8 -11.31 8.78 -20.17
CA ARG A 8 -12.77 8.61 -20.22
C ARG A 8 -13.14 7.44 -19.32
N LEU A 9 -13.95 7.70 -18.28
CA LEU A 9 -14.33 6.73 -17.26
C LEU A 9 -15.81 6.94 -16.90
N ASP A 10 -16.45 5.88 -16.41
CA ASP A 10 -17.81 5.97 -15.91
C ASP A 10 -17.93 6.91 -14.71
N ARG A 11 -19.05 7.64 -14.64
CA ARG A 11 -19.31 8.62 -13.56
C ARG A 11 -19.23 7.98 -12.17
N ASP A 12 -19.69 6.75 -12.02
CA ASP A 12 -19.66 6.04 -10.74
C ASP A 12 -18.24 5.64 -10.34
N LEU A 13 -17.40 5.28 -11.30
CA LEU A 13 -16.00 5.00 -11.06
C LEU A 13 -15.25 6.27 -10.60
N ILE A 14 -15.51 7.41 -11.26
CA ILE A 14 -14.96 8.72 -10.86
C ILE A 14 -15.37 9.06 -9.42
N ARG A 15 -16.64 8.82 -9.07
CA ARG A 15 -17.17 9.09 -7.72
C ARG A 15 -16.49 8.25 -6.66
N ARG A 16 -16.34 6.94 -6.89
CA ARG A 16 -15.65 6.00 -5.99
C ARG A 16 -14.19 6.38 -5.82
N ALA A 17 -13.48 6.69 -6.90
CA ALA A 17 -12.09 7.10 -6.86
C ALA A 17 -11.88 8.38 -6.02
N LYS A 18 -12.73 9.40 -6.23
CA LYS A 18 -12.67 10.64 -5.42
C LYS A 18 -13.00 10.40 -3.95
N SER A 19 -13.96 9.54 -3.65
CA SER A 19 -14.32 9.19 -2.27
C SER A 19 -13.16 8.49 -1.55
N HIS A 20 -12.54 7.50 -2.21
CA HIS A 20 -11.35 6.83 -1.69
C HIS A 20 -10.19 7.82 -1.46
N SER A 21 -9.91 8.68 -2.44
CA SER A 21 -8.87 9.71 -2.37
C SER A 21 -9.03 10.63 -1.16
N ARG A 22 -10.26 11.08 -0.86
CA ARG A 22 -10.54 11.89 0.33
C ARG A 22 -10.31 11.14 1.64
N ARG A 23 -10.67 9.86 1.68
CA ARG A 23 -10.51 9.02 2.87
C ARG A 23 -9.03 8.72 3.17
N THR A 24 -8.21 8.54 2.15
CA THR A 24 -6.78 8.19 2.30
C THR A 24 -5.86 9.40 2.29
N GLY A 25 -6.34 10.59 1.93
CA GLY A 25 -5.54 11.80 1.76
C GLY A 25 -4.64 11.80 0.53
N LYS A 26 -4.68 10.73 -0.29
CA LYS A 26 -3.88 10.60 -1.51
C LYS A 26 -4.70 11.01 -2.72
N SER A 27 -4.17 11.90 -3.56
CA SER A 27 -4.88 12.38 -4.76
C SER A 27 -5.14 11.26 -5.76
N VAL A 28 -6.22 11.38 -6.55
CA VAL A 28 -6.53 10.40 -7.63
C VAL A 28 -5.39 10.31 -8.64
N SER A 29 -4.74 11.44 -8.97
CA SER A 29 -3.59 11.45 -9.87
C SER A 29 -2.38 10.69 -9.29
N ALA A 30 -2.12 10.80 -7.98
CA ALA A 30 -1.06 10.05 -7.33
C ALA A 30 -1.37 8.54 -7.28
N LEU A 31 -2.63 8.17 -7.01
CA LEU A 31 -3.06 6.75 -7.02
C LEU A 31 -2.87 6.12 -8.40
N VAL A 32 -3.28 6.82 -9.45
CA VAL A 32 -3.15 6.34 -10.83
C VAL A 32 -1.69 6.36 -11.29
N GLY A 33 -0.91 7.36 -10.86
CA GLY A 33 0.54 7.42 -11.12
C GLY A 33 1.27 6.21 -10.57
N ASP A 34 1.05 5.85 -9.30
CA ASP A 34 1.59 4.64 -8.70
C ASP A 34 1.22 3.39 -9.49
N PHE A 35 -0.05 3.28 -9.89
CA PHE A 35 -0.52 2.13 -10.67
C PHE A 35 0.20 2.04 -12.03
N PHE A 36 0.36 3.16 -12.74
CA PHE A 36 1.10 3.16 -14.01
C PHE A 36 2.58 2.88 -13.84
N SER A 37 3.19 3.24 -12.71
CA SER A 37 4.57 2.82 -12.41
C SER A 37 4.72 1.30 -12.40
N LEU A 38 3.71 0.57 -11.92
CA LEU A 38 3.70 -0.91 -11.95
C LEU A 38 3.58 -1.47 -13.37
N LEU A 39 2.93 -0.75 -14.30
CA LEU A 39 2.79 -1.20 -15.70
C LEU A 39 4.07 -1.03 -16.52
N SER A 40 4.97 -0.14 -16.10
CA SER A 40 6.19 0.19 -16.83
C SER A 40 7.34 -0.81 -16.58
N GLU A 41 7.10 -1.87 -15.81
CA GLU A 41 8.14 -2.82 -15.41
C GLU A 41 8.23 -4.01 -16.35
N ASN A 42 9.03 -3.82 -17.40
CA ASN A 42 9.88 -4.88 -17.96
C ASN A 42 11.03 -5.23 -16.96
N ARG A 43 10.79 -5.18 -15.66
CA ARG A 43 11.76 -5.38 -14.56
C ARG A 43 11.31 -6.56 -13.70
N ALA A 44 11.63 -7.74 -14.17
CA ALA A 44 11.49 -8.99 -13.43
C ALA A 44 12.47 -9.11 -12.23
N SER A 45 12.97 -8.03 -11.59
CA SER A 45 14.07 -8.20 -10.63
C SER A 45 14.15 -7.30 -9.40
N GLU A 46 13.27 -6.32 -9.15
CA GLU A 46 13.38 -5.53 -7.92
C GLU A 46 12.03 -5.40 -7.24
N ALA A 47 11.88 -6.07 -6.10
CA ALA A 47 10.75 -5.85 -5.22
C ALA A 47 10.65 -4.35 -4.89
N PRO A 48 9.45 -3.74 -4.94
CA PRO A 48 9.30 -2.32 -4.71
C PRO A 48 9.91 -1.91 -3.37
N PRO A 49 10.55 -0.73 -3.29
CA PRO A 49 11.21 -0.30 -2.06
C PRO A 49 10.21 -0.25 -0.91
N LEU A 50 10.58 -0.88 0.20
CA LEU A 50 9.76 -0.95 1.39
C LEU A 50 9.36 0.45 1.86
N THR A 51 8.07 0.61 2.19
CA THR A 51 7.58 1.88 2.75
C THR A 51 8.35 2.24 4.03
N PRO A 52 8.49 3.53 4.38
CA PRO A 52 9.26 3.94 5.57
C PRO A 52 8.84 3.23 6.86
N ARG A 53 7.52 3.01 7.04
CA ARG A 53 6.97 2.26 8.18
C ARG A 53 7.37 0.79 8.18
N VAL A 54 7.32 0.13 7.03
CA VAL A 54 7.74 -1.29 6.95
C VAL A 54 9.25 -1.40 7.18
N ARG A 55 10.03 -0.47 6.62
CA ARG A 55 11.48 -0.40 6.83
C ARG A 55 11.85 -0.21 8.30
N SER A 56 11.10 0.60 9.05
CA SER A 56 11.35 0.79 10.49
C SER A 56 10.96 -0.42 11.35
N LEU A 57 10.08 -1.30 10.85
CA LEU A 57 9.60 -2.48 11.57
C LEU A 57 10.39 -3.76 11.24
N ILE A 58 11.12 -3.78 10.12
CA ILE A 58 11.93 -4.93 9.74
C ILE A 58 13.05 -5.16 10.76
N GLY A 59 13.16 -6.40 11.24
CA GLY A 59 14.23 -6.83 12.14
C GLY A 59 14.04 -6.47 13.61
N ILE A 60 12.99 -5.71 13.98
CA ILE A 60 12.77 -5.29 15.39
C ILE A 60 12.59 -6.49 16.34
N LEU A 61 12.08 -7.61 15.82
CA LEU A 61 11.85 -8.83 16.59
C LEU A 61 12.97 -9.87 16.45
N LYS A 62 14.06 -9.57 15.74
CA LYS A 62 15.13 -10.55 15.42
C LYS A 62 15.74 -11.23 16.66
N HIS A 63 15.70 -10.57 17.81
CA HIS A 63 16.23 -11.09 19.08
C HIS A 63 15.18 -11.12 20.20
N ALA A 64 13.90 -10.92 19.87
CA ALA A 64 12.84 -10.79 20.87
C ALA A 64 12.43 -12.14 21.48
N GLY A 65 12.96 -13.27 21.00
CA GLY A 65 12.62 -14.61 21.50
C GLY A 65 11.16 -15.01 21.29
N VAL A 66 10.39 -14.18 20.58
CA VAL A 66 8.97 -14.41 20.31
C VAL A 66 8.77 -15.35 19.13
N THR A 67 7.84 -16.26 19.30
CA THR A 67 7.46 -17.27 18.31
C THR A 67 6.10 -16.95 17.72
N GLU A 68 5.76 -17.62 16.63
CA GLU A 68 4.42 -17.54 16.05
C GLU A 68 3.34 -18.02 17.04
N GLN A 69 3.70 -18.93 17.95
CA GLN A 69 2.79 -19.48 18.94
C GLN A 69 2.42 -18.41 19.99
N ASP A 70 3.35 -17.53 20.35
CA ASP A 70 3.08 -16.38 21.22
C ASP A 70 2.06 -15.41 20.59
N TYR A 71 2.17 -15.19 19.27
CA TYR A 71 1.22 -14.36 18.53
C TYR A 71 -0.18 -15.00 18.48
N ARG A 72 -0.26 -16.31 18.23
CA ARG A 72 -1.54 -17.04 18.23
C ARG A 72 -2.22 -16.98 19.61
N LYS A 73 -1.45 -17.16 20.69
CA LYS A 73 -1.96 -17.01 22.06
C LYS A 73 -2.49 -15.60 22.32
N HIS A 74 -1.73 -14.57 21.93
CA HIS A 74 -2.18 -13.18 22.04
C HIS A 74 -3.51 -12.93 21.30
N LEU A 75 -3.69 -13.47 20.09
CA LEU A 75 -4.95 -13.31 19.34
C LEU A 75 -6.12 -13.97 20.05
N MET A 76 -5.93 -15.16 20.64
CA MET A 76 -6.98 -15.84 21.42
C MET A 76 -7.40 -14.99 22.62
N ASP A 77 -6.45 -14.43 23.36
CA ASP A 77 -6.74 -13.60 24.54
C ASP A 77 -7.39 -12.27 24.14
N LYS A 78 -6.99 -11.66 23.01
CA LYS A 78 -7.53 -10.39 22.53
C LYS A 78 -8.98 -10.46 22.06
N HIS A 79 -9.39 -11.61 21.52
CA HIS A 79 -10.73 -11.83 20.96
C HIS A 79 -11.67 -12.59 21.89
N ARG A 80 -11.26 -12.79 23.15
CA ARG A 80 -12.09 -13.29 24.24
C ARG A 80 -12.87 -12.15 24.88
#